data_AF-A0A9Q4DSD3-F1
#
_entry.id   AF-A0A9Q4DSD3-F1
#
_cell.length_a   1.000
_cell.length_b   1.000
_cell.length_c   1.000
_cell.angle_alpha   90.00
_cell.angle_beta   90.00
_cell.angle_gamma   90.00
#
_symmetry.space_group_name_H-M   'P 1'
#
loop_
_entity.id
_entity.type
_entity.pdbx_description
1 polymer ?
#
loop_
_entity_poly.entity_id
_entity_poly.type
_entity_poly.pdbx_seq_one_letter_code
_entity_poly.pdbx_strand_id
1 'polypeptide(L)'
;MLPHTCRVGDLVEVIEYAHECHGCIGKIVKKSDIQITVDFNGKLIDCLPSSLILKARVGSTKYKALAETIEASQTRNLTREDFNDLINYALDIRDFEWAYELKQRRDS
;
A
#
# COMPACT_ATOMS: atom_id res chain seq x y z
N MET A 1 -6.28 -9.15 -17.71
CA MET A 1 -6.90 -10.28 -16.97
C MET A 1 -5.83 -11.07 -16.25
N LEU A 2 -6.13 -11.52 -15.05
CA LEU A 2 -5.17 -12.19 -14.18
C LEU A 2 -4.91 -13.64 -14.66
N PRO A 3 -3.65 -14.07 -14.83
CA PRO A 3 -3.34 -15.43 -15.28
C PRO A 3 -3.62 -16.46 -14.19
N HIS A 4 -4.08 -17.66 -14.56
CA HIS A 4 -4.33 -18.76 -13.60
C HIS A 4 -3.09 -19.14 -12.77
N THR A 5 -1.90 -18.90 -13.31
CA THR A 5 -0.61 -19.14 -12.64
C THR A 5 -0.30 -18.15 -11.51
N CYS A 6 -1.13 -17.14 -11.28
CA CYS A 6 -0.97 -16.22 -10.14
C CYS A 6 -1.05 -16.98 -8.81
N ARG A 7 -0.29 -16.49 -7.83
CA ARG A 7 -0.15 -17.09 -6.50
C ARG A 7 -0.39 -16.05 -5.41
N VAL A 8 -0.65 -16.54 -4.21
CA VAL A 8 -0.65 -15.69 -3.01
C VAL A 8 0.72 -15.03 -2.89
N GLY A 9 0.72 -13.73 -2.58
CA GLY A 9 1.90 -12.88 -2.53
C GLY A 9 2.24 -12.15 -3.83
N ASP A 10 1.62 -12.48 -4.97
CA ASP A 10 1.83 -11.72 -6.22
C ASP A 10 1.24 -10.30 -6.13
N LEU A 11 1.86 -9.35 -6.85
CA LEU A 11 1.37 -7.98 -6.97
C LEU A 11 0.47 -7.84 -8.18
N VAL A 12 -0.71 -7.27 -7.95
CA VAL A 12 -1.75 -7.07 -8.95
C VAL A 12 -2.24 -5.65 -8.96
N GLU A 13 -2.67 -5.16 -10.12
CA GLU A 13 -3.32 -3.86 -10.28
C GLU A 13 -4.79 -4.05 -10.61
N VAL A 14 -5.64 -3.18 -10.06
CA VAL A 14 -7.07 -3.12 -10.43
C VAL A 14 -7.23 -2.32 -11.71
N ILE A 15 -7.82 -2.92 -12.73
CA ILE A 15 -8.04 -2.31 -14.05
C ILE A 15 -9.50 -1.90 -14.28
N GLU A 16 -10.41 -2.28 -13.40
CA GLU A 16 -11.83 -1.94 -13.53
C GLU A 16 -12.05 -0.46 -13.20
N TYR A 17 -12.54 0.32 -14.17
CA TYR A 17 -12.69 1.78 -14.05
C TYR A 17 -13.71 2.21 -12.98
N ALA A 18 -14.74 1.40 -12.74
CA ALA A 18 -15.77 1.69 -11.76
C ALA A 18 -15.34 1.36 -10.32
N HIS A 19 -14.17 0.72 -10.13
CA HIS A 19 -13.71 0.28 -8.84
C HIS A 19 -12.95 1.39 -8.10
N GLU A 20 -13.19 1.54 -6.80
CA GLU A 20 -12.56 2.57 -5.95
C GLU A 20 -11.02 2.51 -5.94
N CYS A 21 -10.48 1.32 -6.14
CA CYS A 21 -9.03 1.07 -6.22
C CYS A 21 -8.47 1.04 -7.66
N HIS A 22 -9.17 1.59 -8.64
CA HIS A 22 -8.68 1.62 -10.03
C HIS A 22 -7.25 2.20 -10.12
N GLY A 23 -6.36 1.47 -10.79
CA GLY A 23 -4.94 1.83 -10.94
C GLY A 23 -4.08 1.59 -9.70
N CYS A 24 -4.67 1.18 -8.57
CA CYS A 24 -3.90 0.82 -7.37
C CYS A 24 -3.27 -0.57 -7.52
N ILE A 25 -2.05 -0.72 -7.00
CA ILE A 25 -1.35 -1.99 -6.92
C ILE A 25 -1.48 -2.53 -5.50
N GLY A 26 -1.91 -3.79 -5.38
CA GLY A 26 -2.04 -4.49 -4.11
C GLY A 26 -1.46 -5.89 -4.18
N LYS A 27 -1.38 -6.55 -3.01
CA LYS A 27 -0.80 -7.88 -2.84
C LYS A 27 -1.90 -8.92 -2.67
N ILE A 28 -1.87 -10.02 -3.43
CA ILE A 28 -2.84 -11.10 -3.25
C ILE A 28 -2.61 -11.78 -1.89
N VAL A 29 -3.64 -11.84 -1.06
CA VAL A 29 -3.59 -12.51 0.25
C VAL A 29 -4.36 -13.83 0.23
N LYS A 30 -5.45 -13.89 -0.55
CA LYS A 30 -6.27 -15.09 -0.70
C LYS A 30 -6.75 -15.21 -2.13
N LYS A 31 -6.79 -16.44 -2.64
CA LYS A 31 -7.22 -16.76 -4.00
C LYS A 31 -8.29 -17.84 -3.96
N SER A 32 -9.39 -17.60 -4.67
CA SER A 32 -10.36 -18.60 -5.09
C SER A 32 -10.60 -18.46 -6.59
N ASP A 33 -11.35 -19.39 -7.18
CA ASP A 33 -11.64 -19.34 -8.62
C ASP A 33 -12.60 -18.19 -9.00
N ILE A 34 -13.38 -17.71 -8.04
CA ILE A 34 -14.44 -16.72 -8.26
C ILE A 34 -14.01 -15.33 -7.77
N GLN A 35 -13.16 -15.27 -6.75
CA GLN A 35 -12.82 -14.05 -6.04
C GLN A 35 -11.38 -14.08 -5.52
N ILE A 36 -10.73 -12.92 -5.53
CA ILE A 36 -9.36 -12.74 -5.09
C ILE A 36 -9.32 -11.61 -4.07
N THR A 37 -8.87 -11.91 -2.86
CA THR A 37 -8.67 -10.92 -1.80
C THR A 37 -7.28 -10.30 -1.97
N VAL A 38 -7.27 -8.98 -2.16
CA VAL A 38 -6.07 -8.18 -2.36
C VAL A 38 -5.92 -7.20 -1.20
N ASP A 39 -4.71 -7.12 -0.66
CA ASP A 39 -4.30 -6.13 0.34
C ASP A 39 -3.78 -4.89 -0.37
N PHE A 40 -4.55 -3.80 -0.25
CA PHE A 40 -4.17 -2.46 -0.66
C PHE A 40 -3.82 -1.67 0.60
N ASN A 41 -2.54 -1.68 0.97
CA ASN A 41 -2.01 -0.88 2.08
C ASN A 41 -2.75 -1.10 3.42
N GLY A 42 -2.99 -2.36 3.79
CA GLY A 42 -3.68 -2.76 5.02
C GLY A 42 -5.20 -2.91 4.88
N LYS A 43 -5.78 -2.46 3.76
CA LYS A 43 -7.19 -2.69 3.43
C LYS A 43 -7.34 -3.94 2.59
N LEU A 44 -8.05 -4.93 3.12
CA LEU A 44 -8.40 -6.14 2.40
C LEU A 44 -9.65 -5.91 1.56
N ILE A 45 -9.52 -6.04 0.24
CA ILE A 45 -10.61 -5.85 -0.70
C ILE A 45 -10.72 -7.08 -1.58
N ASP A 46 -11.96 -7.54 -1.75
CA ASP A 46 -12.24 -8.66 -2.64
C ASP A 46 -12.53 -8.16 -4.05
N CYS A 47 -11.74 -8.64 -5.01
CA CYS A 47 -11.88 -8.29 -6.42
C CYS A 47 -12.19 -9.54 -7.27
N LEU A 48 -12.85 -9.31 -8.40
CA LEU A 48 -13.00 -10.35 -9.43
C LEU A 48 -11.66 -10.56 -10.17
N PRO A 49 -11.31 -11.80 -10.55
CA PRO A 49 -10.09 -12.06 -11.34
C PRO A 49 -10.02 -11.28 -12.67
N SER A 50 -11.19 -10.98 -13.26
CA SER A 50 -11.33 -10.18 -14.48
C SER A 50 -10.89 -8.73 -14.28
N SER A 51 -11.09 -8.19 -13.08
CA SER A 51 -10.80 -6.81 -12.71
C SER A 51 -9.32 -6.58 -12.33
N LEU A 52 -8.49 -7.63 -12.41
CA LEU A 52 -7.09 -7.61 -11.99
C LEU A 52 -6.13 -7.90 -13.16
N ILE A 53 -4.93 -7.33 -13.07
CA ILE A 53 -3.78 -7.68 -13.92
C ILE A 53 -2.53 -7.92 -13.08
N LEU A 54 -1.74 -8.93 -13.46
CA LEU A 54 -0.48 -9.24 -12.77
C LEU A 54 0.58 -8.20 -13.10
N LYS A 55 1.14 -7.54 -12.09
CA LYS A 55 2.24 -6.57 -12.25
C LYS A 55 3.61 -7.19 -12.00
N ALA A 56 3.72 -7.99 -10.95
CA ALA A 56 4.94 -8.68 -10.60
C ALA A 56 4.66 -9.94 -9.77
N ARG A 57 5.49 -10.96 -9.97
CA ARG A 57 5.43 -12.20 -9.19
C ARG A 57 6.31 -12.12 -7.96
N VAL A 58 5.85 -12.69 -6.86
CA VAL A 58 6.65 -12.80 -5.63
C VAL A 58 8.00 -13.46 -5.95
N GLY A 59 9.08 -12.88 -5.41
CA GLY A 59 10.45 -13.34 -5.63
C GLY A 59 11.13 -12.83 -6.93
N SER A 60 10.41 -12.14 -7.82
CA SER A 60 11.03 -11.51 -8.99
C SER A 60 11.76 -10.21 -8.64
N THR A 61 12.75 -9.82 -9.44
CA THR A 61 13.46 -8.53 -9.27
C THR A 61 12.49 -7.35 -9.37
N LYS A 62 11.52 -7.43 -10.30
CA LYS A 62 10.46 -6.43 -10.46
C LYS A 62 9.55 -6.32 -9.25
N TYR A 63 9.33 -7.42 -8.53
CA TYR A 63 8.54 -7.42 -7.30
C TYR A 63 9.22 -6.59 -6.21
N LYS A 64 10.54 -6.75 -6.01
CA LYS A 64 11.28 -5.97 -5.01
C LYS A 64 11.15 -4.47 -5.26
N ALA A 65 11.42 -4.03 -6.48
CA ALA A 65 11.31 -2.62 -6.86
C ALA A 65 9.89 -2.06 -6.64
N LEU A 66 8.86 -2.82 -7.02
CA LEU A 66 7.46 -2.39 -6.81
C LEU A 66 7.04 -2.42 -5.35
N ALA A 67 7.46 -3.43 -4.58
CA ALA A 67 7.17 -3.53 -3.16
C ALA A 67 7.81 -2.37 -2.39
N GLU A 68 9.08 -2.06 -2.67
CA GLU A 68 9.79 -0.90 -2.10
C GLU A 68 9.10 0.42 -2.49
N THR A 69 8.61 0.54 -3.73
CA THR A 69 7.87 1.75 -4.15
C THR A 69 6.53 1.88 -3.42
N ILE A 70 5.80 0.77 -3.24
CA ILE A 70 4.53 0.74 -2.50
C ILE A 70 4.79 1.09 -1.02
N GLU A 71 5.80 0.49 -0.40
CA GLU A 71 6.19 0.76 1.00
C GLU A 71 6.68 2.20 1.21
N ALA A 72 7.48 2.73 0.27
CA ALA A 72 7.89 4.13 0.26
C ALA A 72 6.69 5.09 0.07
N SER A 73 5.66 4.68 -0.67
CA SER A 73 4.42 5.45 -0.79
C SER A 73 3.57 5.41 0.48
N GLN A 74 3.59 4.29 1.23
CA GLN A 74 2.92 4.16 2.53
C GLN A 74 3.58 5.04 3.60
N THR A 75 4.92 5.08 3.64
CA THR A 75 5.67 5.91 4.59
C THR A 75 5.59 7.41 4.29
N ARG A 76 5.14 7.81 3.09
CA ARG A 76 5.01 9.21 2.68
C ARG A 76 3.73 9.92 3.11
N ASN A 77 2.69 9.20 3.54
CA ASN A 77 1.40 9.81 3.88
C ASN A 77 1.12 9.74 5.38
N LEU A 78 1.99 10.33 6.20
CA LEU A 78 1.58 10.74 7.54
C LEU A 78 0.48 11.80 7.37
N THR A 79 -0.70 11.51 7.87
CA THR A 79 -1.77 12.50 7.92
C THR A 79 -1.40 13.61 8.89
N ARG A 80 -2.12 14.73 8.82
CA ARG A 80 -1.93 15.83 9.77
C ARG A 80 -2.13 15.37 11.23
N GLU A 81 -3.01 14.39 11.46
CA GLU A 81 -3.24 13.78 12.76
C GLU A 81 -2.05 12.91 13.18
N ASP A 82 -1.53 12.05 12.29
CA ASP A 82 -0.34 11.24 12.59
C ASP A 82 0.88 12.12 12.94
N PHE A 83 1.05 13.25 12.24
CA PHE A 83 2.07 14.23 12.59
C PHE A 83 1.84 14.86 13.96
N ASN A 84 0.60 15.16 14.33
CA ASN A 84 0.31 15.72 15.65
C ASN A 84 0.62 14.70 16.76
N ASP A 85 0.30 13.43 16.55
CA ASP A 85 0.61 12.36 17.51
C ASP A 85 2.12 12.17 17.67
N LEU A 86 2.88 12.21 16.58
CA LEU A 86 4.34 12.17 16.61
C LEU A 86 4.96 13.41 17.27
N ILE A 87 4.40 14.60 17.03
CA ILE A 87 4.84 15.84 17.70
C ILE A 87 4.57 15.75 19.21
N ASN A 88 3.40 15.27 19.61
CA ASN A 88 3.07 15.10 21.03
C ASN A 88 4.00 14.09 21.70
N TYR A 89 4.27 12.97 21.03
CA TYR A 89 5.22 11.97 21.51
C TYR A 89 6.64 12.54 21.65
N ALA A 90 7.11 13.31 20.67
CA ALA A 90 8.40 14.00 20.74
C ALA A 90 8.47 15.00 21.90
N LEU A 91 7.38 15.73 22.18
CA LEU A 91 7.29 16.62 23.34
C LEU A 91 7.31 15.88 24.68
N ASP A 92 6.64 14.73 24.77
CA ASP A 92 6.59 13.89 25.99
C ASP A 92 7.98 13.36 26.36
N ILE A 93 8.79 12.97 25.38
CA ILE A 93 10.19 12.54 25.59
C ILE A 93 11.18 13.73 25.65
N ARG A 94 10.68 14.97 25.53
CA ARG A 94 11.47 16.22 25.52
C ARG A 94 12.48 16.33 24.40
N ASP A 95 12.21 15.69 23.26
CA ASP A 95 13.00 15.83 22.03
C ASP A 95 12.43 16.97 21.18
N PHE A 96 12.82 18.20 21.55
CA PHE A 96 12.32 19.41 20.93
C PHE A 96 12.82 19.61 19.49
N GLU A 97 13.99 19.06 19.15
CA GLU A 97 14.55 19.12 17.80
C GLU A 97 13.71 18.26 16.86
N TRP A 98 13.38 17.05 17.28
CA TRP A 98 12.52 16.17 16.51
C TRP A 98 11.08 16.69 16.40
N ALA A 99 10.50 17.25 17.48
CA ALA A 99 9.18 17.88 17.42
C ALA A 99 9.12 19.04 16.41
N TYR A 100 10.20 19.81 16.32
CA TYR A 100 10.32 20.93 15.36
C TYR A 100 10.41 20.43 13.92
N GLU A 101 11.22 19.40 13.64
CA GLU A 101 11.30 18.77 12.31
C GLU A 101 9.94 18.21 11.84
N LEU A 102 9.22 17.52 12.74
CA LEU A 102 7.90 16.95 12.44
C LEU A 102 6.87 18.05 12.13
N LYS A 103 6.91 19.16 12.86
CA LYS A 103 6.06 20.33 12.58
C LYS A 103 6.35 20.92 11.20
N GLN A 104 7.62 21.08 10.82
CA GLN A 104 7.99 21.60 9.51
C GLN A 104 7.51 20.69 8.36
N ARG A 105 7.59 19.37 8.54
CA ARG A 105 7.11 18.39 7.56
C ARG A 105 5.58 18.35 7.45
N ARG A 106 4.86 18.60 8.53
CA ARG A 106 3.39 18.72 8.54
C ARG A 106 2.89 19.98 7.83
N ASP A 107 3.64 21.07 7.94
CA ASP A 107 3.24 22.40 7.45
C ASP A 107 3.81 22.72 6.03
N SER A 108 4.62 21.82 5.44
CA SER A 108 5.12 21.90 4.04
C SER A 108 4.19 21.19 3.06
#